data_AF-A0A1S3Z839-F1
#
_entry.id   AF-A0A1S3Z839-F1
#
_cell.length_a   1.000
_cell.length_b   1.000
_cell.length_c   1.000
_cell.angle_alpha   90.00
_cell.angle_beta   90.00
_cell.angle_gamma   90.00
#
_symmetry.space_group_name_H-M   'P 1'
#
loop_
_entity.id
_entity.type
_entity.pdbx_description
1 polymer ?
#
loop_
_entity_poly.entity_id
_entity_poly.type
_entity_poly.pdbx_seq_one_letter_code
_entity_poly.pdbx_strand_id
1 'polypeptide(L)'
;MLEQNAYHLNFNLYVMNFQWLLVICICISSSYGQQFYDSTSCFSNISSPGTRYTCTSLNDSCQTFLIYRANQDFTTISDVSYLFGFSPDVLLTLNNVTSSSQILEIVPIQCSCLGESFQANVSYHATTNTKFDDVACGVFEGLVKSITLLEKNISKKTNISDVNYDIKAGTELLMPFFDVGLNYLVTFPFISGDDT
;
A
#
# COMPACT_ATOMS: atom_id res chain seq x y z
N MET A 1 -14.99 -61.27 -26.40
CA MET A 1 -15.05 -60.01 -27.19
C MET A 1 -15.77 -58.89 -26.43
N LEU A 2 -16.89 -59.15 -25.74
CA LEU A 2 -17.60 -58.13 -24.93
C LEU A 2 -16.84 -57.69 -23.67
N GLU A 3 -16.20 -58.61 -22.94
CA GLU A 3 -15.42 -58.26 -21.73
C GLU A 3 -14.22 -57.36 -22.03
N GLN A 4 -13.48 -57.65 -23.10
CA GLN A 4 -12.28 -56.89 -23.49
C GLN A 4 -12.61 -55.44 -23.84
N ASN A 5 -13.78 -55.18 -24.43
CA ASN A 5 -14.27 -53.82 -24.69
C ASN A 5 -14.67 -53.08 -23.40
N ALA A 6 -15.24 -53.77 -22.41
CA ALA A 6 -15.59 -53.17 -21.12
C ALA A 6 -14.34 -52.79 -20.30
N TYR A 7 -13.28 -53.60 -20.33
CA TYR A 7 -11.99 -53.24 -19.72
C TYR A 7 -11.35 -52.04 -20.41
N HIS A 8 -11.41 -51.97 -21.74
CA HIS A 8 -10.86 -50.86 -22.51
C HIS A 8 -11.61 -49.54 -22.21
N LEU A 9 -12.93 -49.59 -22.10
CA LEU A 9 -13.76 -48.42 -21.75
C LEU A 9 -13.47 -47.92 -20.32
N ASN A 10 -13.39 -48.83 -19.34
CA ASN A 10 -13.06 -48.48 -17.96
C ASN A 10 -11.63 -47.91 -17.82
N PHE A 11 -10.67 -48.45 -18.56
CA PHE A 11 -9.30 -47.94 -18.59
C PHE A 11 -9.23 -46.51 -19.15
N ASN A 12 -9.92 -46.24 -20.26
CA ASN A 12 -9.99 -44.89 -20.84
C ASN A 12 -10.69 -43.89 -19.91
N LEU A 13 -11.75 -44.31 -19.21
CA LEU A 13 -12.43 -43.49 -18.22
C LEU A 13 -11.48 -43.11 -17.06
N TYR A 14 -10.67 -44.06 -16.58
CA TYR A 14 -9.69 -43.82 -15.51
C TYR A 14 -8.60 -42.83 -15.94
N VAL A 15 -8.06 -43.00 -17.15
CA VAL A 15 -7.03 -42.11 -17.73
C VAL A 15 -7.60 -40.70 -17.90
N MET A 16 -8.83 -40.56 -18.39
CA MET A 16 -9.49 -39.26 -18.49
C MET A 16 -9.65 -38.61 -17.12
N ASN A 17 -10.21 -39.31 -16.12
CA ASN A 17 -10.38 -38.75 -14.77
C ASN A 17 -9.04 -38.33 -14.13
N PHE A 18 -7.97 -39.10 -14.32
CA PHE A 18 -6.64 -38.74 -13.83
C PHE A 18 -6.08 -37.50 -14.53
N GLN A 19 -6.29 -37.36 -15.84
CA GLN A 19 -5.91 -36.17 -16.60
C GLN A 19 -6.67 -34.93 -16.10
N TRP A 20 -7.97 -35.04 -15.84
CA TRP A 20 -8.80 -33.97 -15.28
C TRP A 20 -8.37 -33.58 -13.86
N LEU A 21 -8.03 -34.55 -13.01
CA LEU A 21 -7.48 -34.30 -11.67
C LEU A 21 -6.13 -33.58 -11.72
N LEU A 22 -5.24 -33.95 -12.65
CA LEU A 22 -3.96 -33.25 -12.87
C LEU A 22 -4.17 -31.79 -13.30
N VAL A 23 -5.11 -31.54 -14.21
CA VAL A 23 -5.46 -30.17 -14.65
C VAL A 23 -6.01 -29.35 -13.49
N ILE A 24 -6.91 -29.92 -12.67
CA ILE A 24 -7.44 -29.25 -11.47
C ILE A 24 -6.30 -28.94 -10.49
N CYS A 25 -5.38 -29.87 -10.21
CA CYS A 25 -4.25 -29.64 -9.32
C CYS A 25 -3.31 -28.52 -9.81
N ILE A 26 -3.09 -28.38 -11.12
CA ILE A 26 -2.29 -27.28 -11.71
C ILE A 26 -3.02 -25.93 -11.57
N CYS A 27 -4.35 -25.92 -11.65
CA CYS A 27 -5.17 -24.71 -11.46
C CYS A 27 -5.24 -24.25 -9.99
N ILE A 28 -4.88 -25.09 -9.01
CA ILE A 28 -4.70 -24.67 -7.60
C ILE A 28 -3.30 -24.04 -7.44
N SER A 29 -2.92 -23.17 -8.36
CA SER A 29 -1.75 -22.31 -8.19
C SER A 29 -2.01 -21.45 -6.96
N SER A 30 -1.17 -21.57 -5.93
CA SER A 30 -1.29 -20.79 -4.71
C SER A 30 -1.39 -19.31 -5.06
N SER A 31 -2.48 -18.66 -4.64
CA SER A 31 -2.60 -17.21 -4.73
C SER A 31 -1.68 -16.60 -3.68
N TYR A 32 -0.45 -16.29 -4.09
CA TYR A 32 0.42 -15.44 -3.27
C TYR A 32 -0.08 -14.01 -3.36
N GLY A 33 -0.16 -13.33 -2.21
CA GLY A 33 -0.33 -11.88 -2.21
C GLY A 33 0.75 -11.26 -3.08
N GLN A 34 0.40 -10.28 -3.91
CA GLN A 34 1.35 -9.72 -4.86
C GLN A 34 2.54 -9.05 -4.14
N GLN A 35 2.36 -8.68 -2.87
CA GLN A 35 3.39 -8.17 -1.98
C GLN A 35 3.12 -8.56 -0.52
N PHE A 36 4.18 -8.45 0.29
CA PHE A 36 4.10 -8.62 1.74
C PHE A 36 3.38 -7.43 2.39
N TYR A 37 2.57 -7.72 3.40
CA TYR A 37 2.01 -6.70 4.28
C TYR A 37 2.85 -6.61 5.56
N ASP A 38 3.29 -5.39 5.90
CA ASP A 38 4.01 -5.13 7.14
C ASP A 38 3.02 -4.83 8.28
N SER A 39 2.76 -5.86 9.07
CA SER A 39 1.89 -5.83 10.24
C SER A 39 2.51 -5.15 11.47
N THR A 40 3.76 -4.67 11.39
CA THR A 40 4.34 -3.90 12.48
C THR A 40 3.64 -2.56 12.64
N SER A 41 3.71 -2.00 13.85
CA SER A 41 3.14 -0.69 14.12
C SER A 41 3.76 0.41 13.24
N CYS A 42 3.01 1.47 12.92
CA CYS A 42 3.55 2.65 12.22
C CYS A 42 4.66 3.37 13.02
N PHE A 43 4.69 3.19 14.35
CA PHE A 43 5.77 3.63 15.26
C PHE A 43 7.06 2.80 15.11
N SER A 44 7.02 1.67 14.40
CA SER A 44 8.15 0.77 14.26
C SER A 44 9.35 1.46 13.59
N ASN A 45 10.51 1.28 14.20
CA ASN A 45 11.81 1.68 13.65
C ASN A 45 12.50 0.52 12.90
N ILE A 46 11.82 -0.61 12.73
CA ILE A 46 12.35 -1.80 12.06
C ILE A 46 11.76 -1.87 10.66
N SER A 47 12.61 -2.11 9.67
CA SER A 47 12.16 -2.46 8.31
C SER A 47 11.92 -3.96 8.19
N SER A 48 10.76 -4.34 7.66
CA SER A 48 10.34 -5.70 7.36
C SER A 48 9.86 -5.80 5.90
N PRO A 49 9.66 -7.01 5.35
CA PRO A 49 8.98 -7.16 4.06
C PRO A 49 7.58 -6.51 4.11
N GLY A 50 7.32 -5.57 3.20
CA GLY A 50 6.08 -4.80 3.17
C GLY A 50 6.14 -3.41 3.81
N THR A 51 7.23 -3.06 4.53
CA THR A 51 7.45 -1.70 5.06
C THR A 51 7.51 -0.65 3.93
N ARG A 52 7.98 -1.10 2.77
CA ARG A 52 8.06 -0.36 1.52
C ARG A 52 7.66 -1.30 0.41
N TYR A 53 7.21 -0.71 -0.68
CA TYR A 53 6.88 -1.44 -1.86
C TYR A 53 8.02 -1.39 -2.86
N THR A 54 8.51 -2.56 -3.25
CA THR A 54 9.69 -2.69 -4.10
C THR A 54 9.35 -2.60 -5.58
N CYS A 55 10.30 -2.07 -6.35
CA CYS A 55 10.25 -1.99 -7.81
C CYS A 55 11.62 -2.33 -8.38
N THR A 56 11.67 -2.84 -9.60
CA THR A 56 12.92 -3.29 -10.24
C THR A 56 13.36 -2.40 -11.39
N SER A 57 12.46 -1.62 -12.00
CA SER A 57 12.76 -0.75 -13.12
C SER A 57 12.56 0.73 -12.76
N LEU A 58 13.63 1.51 -12.86
CA LEU A 58 13.68 2.93 -12.49
C LEU A 58 12.74 3.83 -13.32
N ASN A 59 12.24 3.35 -14.46
CA ASN A 59 11.29 4.07 -15.30
C ASN A 59 9.83 3.66 -15.06
N ASP A 60 9.57 2.81 -14.06
CA ASP A 60 8.21 2.39 -13.76
C ASP A 60 7.48 3.55 -13.09
N SER A 61 6.41 4.01 -13.74
CA SER A 61 5.43 4.94 -13.17
C SER A 61 4.15 4.20 -12.84
N CYS A 62 3.39 4.70 -11.89
CA CYS A 62 2.14 4.11 -11.49
C CYS A 62 1.05 5.12 -11.15
N GLN A 63 -0.19 4.67 -11.31
CA GLN A 63 -1.38 5.38 -10.90
C GLN A 63 -2.22 4.43 -10.05
N THR A 64 -2.49 4.85 -8.82
CA THR A 64 -3.05 3.99 -7.76
C THR A 64 -3.97 4.81 -6.87
N PHE A 65 -4.59 4.14 -5.92
CA PHE A 65 -5.38 4.80 -4.90
C PHE A 65 -4.90 4.39 -3.50
N LEU A 66 -5.10 5.29 -2.55
CA LEU A 66 -5.05 4.94 -1.13
C LEU A 66 -6.40 5.24 -0.50
N ILE A 67 -6.70 4.52 0.57
CA ILE A 67 -7.79 4.89 1.46
C ILE A 67 -7.17 5.67 2.61
N TYR A 68 -7.49 6.95 2.68
CA TYR A 68 -7.16 7.77 3.84
C TYR A 68 -8.29 7.65 4.86
N ARG A 69 -7.93 7.35 6.12
CA ARG A 69 -8.87 7.37 7.23
C ARG A 69 -8.80 8.77 7.85
N ALA A 70 -9.90 9.51 7.75
CA ALA A 70 -9.98 10.83 8.36
C ALA A 70 -9.76 10.70 9.88
N ASN A 71 -9.00 11.64 10.44
CA ASN A 71 -8.67 11.68 11.86
C ASN A 71 -9.09 13.04 12.45
N GLN A 72 -8.81 13.26 13.73
CA GLN A 72 -9.24 14.47 14.43
C GLN A 72 -8.67 15.78 13.85
N ASP A 73 -7.51 15.71 13.19
CA ASP A 73 -6.80 16.87 12.64
C ASP A 73 -7.09 17.06 11.14
N PHE A 74 -7.45 15.97 10.44
CA PHE A 74 -7.81 15.92 9.03
C PHE A 74 -9.18 15.27 8.88
N THR A 75 -10.24 16.04 9.13
CA THR A 75 -11.62 15.54 9.21
C THR A 75 -12.43 15.75 7.94
N THR A 76 -11.98 16.63 7.03
CA THR A 76 -12.72 17.01 5.84
C THR A 76 -11.97 16.68 4.55
N ILE A 77 -12.72 16.45 3.47
CA ILE A 77 -12.18 16.31 2.11
C ILE A 77 -11.23 17.44 1.75
N SER A 78 -11.50 18.67 2.19
CA SER A 78 -10.63 19.81 1.94
C SER A 78 -9.26 19.65 2.62
N ASP A 79 -9.24 19.19 3.86
CA ASP A 79 -8.00 18.96 4.62
C ASP A 79 -7.18 17.82 4.00
N VAL A 80 -7.85 16.72 3.64
CA VAL A 80 -7.23 15.57 2.97
C VAL A 80 -6.71 15.96 1.59
N SER A 81 -7.49 16.69 0.82
CA SER A 81 -7.08 17.19 -0.50
C SER A 81 -5.83 18.05 -0.39
N TYR A 82 -5.79 18.97 0.58
CA TYR A 82 -4.62 19.80 0.84
C TYR A 82 -3.41 18.97 1.27
N LEU A 83 -3.60 17.98 2.17
CA LEU A 83 -2.55 17.08 2.62
C LEU A 83 -1.88 16.34 1.45
N PHE A 84 -2.65 15.92 0.45
CA PHE A 84 -2.16 15.20 -0.73
C PHE A 84 -1.89 16.09 -1.96
N GLY A 85 -2.04 17.42 -1.84
CA GLY A 85 -1.72 18.37 -2.90
C GLY A 85 -2.74 18.44 -4.05
N PHE A 86 -4.00 18.08 -3.80
CA PHE A 86 -5.10 18.12 -4.76
C PHE A 86 -6.04 19.30 -4.52
N SER A 87 -6.79 19.67 -5.57
CA SER A 87 -7.99 20.51 -5.40
C SER A 87 -9.11 19.67 -4.74
N PRO A 88 -9.87 20.23 -3.78
CA PRO A 88 -11.03 19.55 -3.19
C PRO A 88 -12.03 18.99 -4.20
N ASP A 89 -12.22 19.67 -5.34
CA ASP A 89 -13.14 19.22 -6.40
C ASP A 89 -12.76 17.85 -6.98
N VAL A 90 -11.46 17.53 -7.01
CA VAL A 90 -10.95 16.25 -7.51
C VAL A 90 -11.41 15.12 -6.58
N LEU A 91 -11.23 15.28 -5.27
CA LEU A 91 -11.62 14.27 -4.29
C LEU A 91 -13.14 14.19 -4.12
N LEU A 92 -13.86 15.32 -4.18
CA LEU A 92 -15.32 15.34 -4.17
C LEU A 92 -15.91 14.53 -5.34
N THR A 93 -15.37 14.74 -6.54
CA THR A 93 -15.81 14.03 -7.76
C THR A 93 -15.44 12.55 -7.68
N LEU A 94 -14.21 12.21 -7.26
CA LEU A 94 -13.74 10.84 -7.17
C LEU A 94 -14.52 10.01 -6.15
N ASN A 95 -14.84 10.60 -5.00
CA ASN A 95 -15.59 9.93 -3.93
C ASN A 95 -17.11 10.05 -4.10
N ASN A 96 -17.58 10.70 -5.17
CA ASN A 96 -19.00 10.93 -5.48
C ASN A 96 -19.77 11.53 -4.28
N VAL A 97 -19.25 12.62 -3.73
CA VAL A 97 -19.79 13.27 -2.55
C VAL A 97 -19.93 14.77 -2.70
N THR A 98 -20.99 15.28 -2.07
CA THR A 98 -21.35 16.70 -2.08
C THR A 98 -21.13 17.38 -0.73
N SER A 99 -20.72 16.63 0.31
CA SER A 99 -20.51 17.11 1.68
C SER A 99 -19.29 16.43 2.30
N SER A 100 -18.44 17.21 2.95
CA SER A 100 -17.10 16.82 3.46
C SER A 100 -17.11 16.05 4.79
N SER A 101 -18.15 15.26 5.06
CA SER A 101 -18.35 14.57 6.36
C SER A 101 -18.14 13.05 6.29
N GLN A 102 -17.43 12.55 5.26
CA GLN A 102 -17.13 11.12 5.14
C GLN A 102 -15.81 10.78 5.85
N ILE A 103 -15.78 9.59 6.46
CA ILE A 103 -14.71 9.15 7.36
C ILE A 103 -13.57 8.44 6.60
N LEU A 104 -13.84 7.94 5.39
CA LEU A 104 -12.88 7.24 4.55
C LEU A 104 -12.91 7.84 3.16
N GLU A 105 -11.75 8.25 2.66
CA GLU A 105 -11.62 8.93 1.38
C GLU A 105 -10.64 8.18 0.48
N ILE A 106 -11.08 7.89 -0.74
CA ILE A 106 -10.22 7.39 -1.81
C ILE A 106 -9.43 8.58 -2.34
N VAL A 107 -8.10 8.46 -2.31
CA VAL A 107 -7.18 9.49 -2.79
C VAL A 107 -6.38 8.92 -3.96
N PRO A 108 -6.35 9.60 -5.13
CA PRO A 108 -5.53 9.17 -6.25
C PRO A 108 -4.07 9.49 -5.97
N ILE A 109 -3.17 8.61 -6.39
CA ILE A 109 -1.73 8.78 -6.19
C ILE A 109 -1.00 8.49 -7.50
N GLN A 110 -0.05 9.36 -7.83
CA GLN A 110 0.92 9.15 -8.90
C GLN A 110 2.27 8.82 -8.30
N CYS A 111 2.81 7.65 -8.62
CA CYS A 111 4.07 7.15 -8.09
C CYS A 111 5.09 6.86 -9.19
N SER A 112 6.35 6.79 -8.80
CA SER A 112 7.49 6.45 -9.64
C SER A 112 8.47 5.56 -8.87
N CYS A 113 9.15 4.67 -9.57
CA CYS A 113 10.20 3.85 -9.00
C CYS A 113 11.47 4.67 -8.80
N LEU A 114 11.86 4.89 -7.54
CA LEU A 114 13.07 5.64 -7.18
C LEU A 114 14.01 4.74 -6.38
N GLY A 115 15.07 4.28 -7.05
CA GLY A 115 16.00 3.29 -6.50
C GLY A 115 15.37 1.90 -6.53
N GLU A 116 15.05 1.36 -5.35
CA GLU A 116 14.51 0.00 -5.18
C GLU A 116 13.04 0.00 -4.71
N SER A 117 12.41 1.17 -4.60
CA SER A 117 11.06 1.32 -4.05
C SER A 117 10.21 2.33 -4.82
N PHE A 118 8.90 2.06 -4.95
CA PHE A 118 7.94 3.05 -5.42
C PHE A 118 7.81 4.21 -4.44
N GLN A 119 7.65 5.40 -4.98
CA GLN A 119 7.56 6.65 -4.24
C GLN A 119 6.60 7.63 -4.94
N ALA A 120 5.83 8.37 -4.15
CA ALA A 120 5.00 9.47 -4.62
C ALA A 120 5.22 10.65 -3.69
N ASN A 121 5.60 11.79 -4.24
CA ASN A 121 5.93 12.95 -3.44
C ASN A 121 4.66 13.59 -2.89
N VAL A 122 4.56 13.63 -1.57
CA VAL A 122 3.58 14.43 -0.83
C VAL A 122 4.37 15.32 0.10
N SER A 123 4.14 16.62 0.02
CA SER A 123 4.82 17.62 0.85
C SER A 123 4.02 17.89 2.11
N TYR A 124 4.57 17.56 3.27
CA TYR A 124 4.00 17.93 4.56
C TYR A 124 4.89 18.95 5.27
N HIS A 125 4.29 20.05 5.75
CA HIS A 125 5.00 21.07 6.54
C HIS A 125 4.88 20.75 8.03
N ALA A 126 5.96 20.24 8.61
CA ALA A 126 5.99 19.93 10.02
C ALA A 126 5.89 21.17 10.91
N THR A 127 5.21 21.04 12.05
CA THR A 127 5.16 22.05 13.10
C THR A 127 6.38 21.94 14.01
N THR A 128 6.56 22.87 14.96
CA THR A 128 7.65 22.77 15.93
C THR A 128 7.45 21.56 16.85
N ASN A 129 8.46 20.69 16.95
CA ASN A 129 8.51 19.47 17.78
C ASN A 129 7.79 18.23 17.22
N THR A 130 7.53 18.17 15.90
CA THR A 130 6.94 16.96 15.30
C THR A 130 7.99 15.86 15.13
N LYS A 131 7.68 14.62 15.52
CA LYS A 131 8.52 13.45 15.25
C LYS A 131 8.03 12.65 14.04
N PHE A 132 8.89 11.81 13.47
CA PHE A 132 8.53 10.99 12.30
C PHE A 132 7.42 9.98 12.58
N ASP A 133 7.35 9.45 13.79
CA ASP A 133 6.30 8.53 14.21
C ASP A 133 4.96 9.24 14.43
N ASP A 134 4.97 10.46 14.98
CA ASP A 134 3.79 11.32 15.04
C ASP A 134 3.23 11.60 13.63
N VAL A 135 4.10 11.84 12.65
CA VAL A 135 3.69 12.02 11.25
C VAL A 135 3.17 10.72 10.65
N ALA A 136 3.90 9.61 10.79
CA ALA A 136 3.53 8.33 10.20
C ALA A 136 2.18 7.81 10.73
N CYS A 137 1.97 7.91 12.05
CA CYS A 137 0.79 7.38 12.71
C CYS A 137 -0.34 8.39 12.84
N GLY A 138 -0.03 9.65 13.13
CA GLY A 138 -1.03 10.68 13.43
C GLY A 138 -1.41 11.57 12.26
N VAL A 139 -0.54 11.71 11.23
CA VAL A 139 -0.89 12.48 10.01
C VAL A 139 -1.26 11.55 8.87
N PHE A 140 -0.55 10.43 8.72
CA PHE A 140 -0.78 9.49 7.61
C PHE A 140 -1.46 8.19 8.04
N GLU A 141 -1.91 8.08 9.29
CA GLU A 141 -2.73 6.97 9.78
C GLU A 141 -2.16 5.58 9.43
N GLY A 142 -0.84 5.45 9.42
CA GLY A 142 -0.15 4.18 9.13
C GLY A 142 0.00 3.82 7.64
N LEU A 143 -0.37 4.72 6.71
CA LEU A 143 -0.07 4.58 5.27
C LEU A 143 1.44 4.54 4.99
N VAL A 144 2.25 5.06 5.90
CA VAL A 144 3.71 5.04 5.87
C VAL A 144 4.25 4.67 7.25
N LYS A 145 5.45 4.07 7.31
CA LYS A 145 6.14 3.74 8.57
C LYS A 145 7.14 4.84 8.95
N SER A 146 7.33 5.06 10.25
CA SER A 146 8.29 6.04 10.78
C SER A 146 9.71 5.84 10.22
N ILE A 147 10.20 4.60 10.20
CA ILE A 147 11.51 4.27 9.61
C ILE A 147 11.61 4.67 8.13
N THR A 148 10.51 4.55 7.38
CA THR A 148 10.45 4.90 5.97
C THR A 148 10.62 6.40 5.75
N LEU A 149 9.97 7.20 6.60
CA LEU A 149 10.06 8.66 6.59
C LEU A 149 11.45 9.14 6.98
N LEU A 150 12.00 8.56 8.05
CA LEU A 150 13.33 8.88 8.57
C LEU A 150 14.40 8.72 7.48
N GLU A 151 14.45 7.53 6.85
CA GLU A 151 15.46 7.20 5.84
C GLU A 151 15.34 8.03 4.56
N LYS A 152 14.14 8.52 4.22
CA LYS A 152 13.92 9.34 3.01
C LYS A 152 14.17 10.83 3.24
N ASN A 153 14.01 11.31 4.46
CA ASN A 153 14.06 12.75 4.76
C ASN A 153 15.31 13.17 5.56
N ILE A 154 16.07 12.22 6.11
CA ILE A 154 17.36 12.50 6.74
C ILE A 154 18.52 12.26 5.78
N SER A 155 19.47 13.20 5.74
CA SER A 155 20.72 13.02 5.02
C SER A 155 21.56 11.87 5.60
N LYS A 156 22.13 11.01 4.76
CA LYS A 156 23.01 9.87 5.13
C LYS A 156 24.16 10.20 6.12
N LYS A 157 24.48 11.49 6.32
CA LYS A 157 25.51 11.96 7.28
C LYS A 157 25.02 12.06 8.72
N THR A 158 23.72 12.07 8.96
CA THR A 158 23.15 12.06 10.31
C THR A 158 23.01 10.61 10.74
N ASN A 159 23.50 10.26 11.94
CA ASN A 159 23.37 8.90 12.46
C ASN A 159 21.89 8.53 12.61
N ILE A 160 21.44 7.52 11.87
CA ILE A 160 20.06 7.01 11.85
C ILE A 160 19.65 6.42 13.22
N SER A 161 20.59 6.23 14.14
CA SER A 161 20.37 5.70 15.48
C SER A 161 19.55 6.61 16.40
N ASP A 162 19.40 7.90 16.07
CA ASP A 162 18.55 8.82 16.81
C ASP A 162 17.13 8.83 16.21
N VAL A 163 16.34 7.81 16.56
CA VAL A 163 14.91 7.71 16.20
C VAL A 163 14.08 8.87 16.80
N ASN A 164 14.65 9.62 17.75
CA ASN A 164 14.11 10.88 18.29
C ASN A 164 14.60 12.12 17.52
N TYR A 165 14.75 12.04 16.21
CA TYR A 165 15.08 13.22 15.42
C TYR A 165 13.83 14.07 15.22
N ASP A 166 13.79 15.22 15.89
CA ASP A 166 12.72 16.20 15.70
C ASP A 166 12.77 16.75 14.27
N ILE A 167 11.62 16.70 13.58
CA ILE A 167 11.47 17.37 12.30
C ILE A 167 11.45 18.88 12.59
N LYS A 168 12.37 19.60 11.95
CA LYS A 168 12.42 21.06 12.10
C LYS A 168 11.13 21.66 11.55
N ALA A 169 10.58 22.66 12.23
CA ALA A 169 9.41 23.36 11.75
C ALA A 169 9.63 23.93 10.34
N GLY A 170 8.62 23.80 9.48
CA GLY A 170 8.69 24.22 8.08
C GLY A 170 9.49 23.29 7.18
N THR A 171 9.97 22.13 7.67
CA THR A 171 10.53 21.09 6.81
C THR A 171 9.43 20.52 5.93
N GLU A 172 9.64 20.56 4.62
CA GLU A 172 8.87 19.78 3.66
C GLU A 172 9.36 18.34 3.68
N LEU A 173 8.49 17.42 4.06
CA LEU A 173 8.80 15.99 3.98
C LEU A 173 8.36 15.42 2.65
N LEU A 174 9.16 14.53 2.06
CA LEU A 174 8.78 13.72 0.91
C LEU A 174 8.35 12.33 1.38
N MET A 175 7.11 11.98 1.05
CA MET A 175 6.57 10.65 1.32
C MET A 175 6.86 9.68 0.17
N PRO A 176 6.85 8.36 0.42
CA PRO A 176 6.74 7.35 -0.64
C PRO A 176 5.39 6.61 -0.60
N PHE A 177 4.65 6.60 -1.72
CA PHE A 177 3.42 5.83 -1.95
C PHE A 177 3.52 5.02 -3.28
N PHE A 178 2.53 4.15 -3.58
CA PHE A 178 2.80 2.87 -4.26
C PHE A 178 1.72 2.31 -5.25
N ASP A 179 2.16 1.52 -6.27
CA ASP A 179 1.39 0.49 -7.01
C ASP A 179 2.22 -0.76 -7.48
N VAL A 180 1.61 -1.96 -7.57
CA VAL A 180 2.09 -3.12 -8.35
C VAL A 180 1.08 -3.39 -9.45
N GLY A 181 1.40 -3.00 -10.68
CA GLY A 181 1.04 -3.68 -11.94
C GLY A 181 -0.41 -4.18 -12.16
N LEU A 182 -1.34 -3.84 -11.29
CA LEU A 182 -2.76 -4.12 -11.33
C LEU A 182 -3.45 -2.80 -11.56
N ASN A 183 -4.52 -2.79 -12.35
CA ASN A 183 -5.12 -1.56 -12.82
C ASN A 183 -5.46 -0.57 -11.70
N TYR A 184 -5.72 -1.02 -10.46
CA TYR A 184 -5.82 -0.18 -9.26
C TYR A 184 -5.50 -1.00 -7.99
N LEU A 185 -4.48 -0.63 -7.23
CA LEU A 185 -4.31 -1.07 -5.84
C LEU A 185 -4.87 -0.03 -4.87
N VAL A 186 -5.23 -0.52 -3.69
CA VAL A 186 -5.66 0.31 -2.59
C VAL A 186 -4.72 0.07 -1.42
N THR A 187 -3.90 1.07 -1.07
CA THR A 187 -3.17 1.04 0.19
C THR A 187 -4.15 1.33 1.32
N PHE A 188 -4.32 0.35 2.21
CA PHE A 188 -5.24 0.40 3.35
C PHE A 188 -4.48 0.06 4.64
N PRO A 189 -4.40 0.98 5.61
CA PRO A 189 -3.79 0.69 6.90
C PRO A 189 -4.79 -0.08 7.78
N PHE A 190 -4.53 -1.38 7.97
CA PHE A 190 -5.37 -2.21 8.84
C PHE A 190 -5.29 -1.76 10.29
N ILE A 191 -6.44 -1.61 10.93
CA ILE A 191 -6.53 -1.43 12.39
C ILE A 191 -7.28 -2.61 13.03
N SER A 192 -7.16 -2.70 14.36
CA SER A 192 -7.95 -3.66 15.13
C SER A 192 -9.45 -3.40 14.93
N GLY A 193 -10.18 -4.42 14.47
CA GLY A 193 -11.61 -4.32 14.15
C GLY A 193 -11.91 -4.14 12.65
N ASP A 194 -10.88 -3.99 11.81
CA ASP A 194 -11.02 -4.30 10.39
C ASP A 194 -11.00 -5.84 10.28
N ASP A 195 -12.18 -6.45 10.14
CA ASP A 195 -12.32 -7.90 10.09
C ASP A 195 -11.65 -8.47 8.82
N THR A 196 -10.89 -9.56 8.97
CA THR A 196 -10.31 -10.35 7.86
C THR A 196 -11.36 -11.10 7.06
#